data_AF-A0A351T5V7-F1
#
_entry.id   AF-A0A351T5V7-F1
#
_cell.length_a   1.000
_cell.length_b   1.000
_cell.length_c   1.000
_cell.angle_alpha   90.00
_cell.angle_beta   90.00
_cell.angle_gamma   90.00
#
_symmetry.space_group_name_H-M   'P 1'
#
loop_
_entity.id
_entity.type
_entity.pdbx_description
1 polymer ?
#
loop_
_entity_poly.entity_id
_entity_poly.type
_entity_poly.pdbx_seq_one_letter_code
_entity_poly.pdbx_strand_id
1 'polypeptide(L)'
;RGIDTAAHQSALASGTGAVLAGGIDIVYPQQNRKLYHAIAERGVLVSEMPPGTEPQARQFPRRNRLISGLSAGVVIIEAALRSGSLITARFAAEQGREVFVVPGSPLDPRSRGGNGLIRQGATLVETADDVLEGLRHVGQAPLAEPQDTPPMHPPARQLDASALDRERPRILALLSPTPVAVDLLIRETGLPTALVSAILLELDIAGRLERHAGQRVSLIA
;
A
#
# COMPACT_ATOMS: atom_id res chain seq x y z
N ARG A 1 5.34 -10.56 20.20
CA ARG A 1 4.92 -11.12 21.51
C ARG A 1 3.43 -10.87 21.68
N GLY A 2 2.76 -11.63 22.54
CA GLY A 2 1.33 -11.46 22.81
C GLY A 2 0.46 -11.95 21.66
N ILE A 3 -0.65 -11.25 21.43
CA ILE A 3 -1.68 -11.61 20.44
C ILE A 3 -1.09 -11.84 19.04
N ASP A 4 -0.21 -10.96 18.55
CA ASP A 4 0.43 -11.11 17.23
C ASP A 4 1.18 -12.45 17.12
N THR A 5 1.94 -12.84 18.15
CA THR A 5 2.67 -14.11 18.15
C THR A 5 1.70 -15.30 18.10
N ALA A 6 0.65 -15.27 18.93
CA ALA A 6 -0.35 -16.34 18.97
C ALA A 6 -1.11 -16.48 17.64
N ALA A 7 -1.52 -15.35 17.04
CA ALA A 7 -2.21 -15.33 15.75
C ALA A 7 -1.36 -15.94 14.63
N HIS A 8 -0.08 -15.54 14.53
CA HIS A 8 0.83 -16.11 13.53
C HIS A 8 1.10 -17.60 13.73
N GLN A 9 1.25 -18.05 14.99
CA GLN A 9 1.46 -19.47 15.28
C GLN A 9 0.27 -20.31 14.85
N SER A 10 -0.95 -19.87 15.16
CA SER A 10 -2.18 -20.59 14.80
C SER A 10 -2.44 -20.58 13.28
N ALA A 11 -2.11 -19.49 12.59
CA ALA A 11 -2.34 -19.34 11.15
C ALA A 11 -1.21 -19.93 10.28
N LEU A 12 -0.11 -20.39 10.86
CA LEU A 12 1.08 -20.81 10.10
C LEU A 12 0.80 -21.93 9.09
N ALA A 13 -0.10 -22.86 9.43
CA ALA A 13 -0.45 -23.99 8.56
C ALA A 13 -1.31 -23.58 7.35
N SER A 14 -2.13 -22.54 7.49
CA SER A 14 -2.99 -22.00 6.42
C SER A 14 -2.35 -20.86 5.63
N GLY A 15 -1.27 -20.28 6.17
CA GLY A 15 -0.60 -19.11 5.61
C GLY A 15 -0.78 -17.87 6.49
N THR A 16 0.29 -17.11 6.67
CA THR A 16 0.27 -15.86 7.44
C THR A 16 1.29 -14.86 6.90
N GLY A 17 0.99 -13.57 6.98
CA GLY A 17 1.88 -12.49 6.57
C GLY A 17 2.27 -11.62 7.76
N ALA A 18 3.57 -11.36 7.95
CA ALA A 18 4.05 -10.47 8.99
C ALA A 18 4.68 -9.19 8.41
N VAL A 19 4.20 -8.05 8.87
CA VAL A 19 4.76 -6.73 8.53
C VAL A 19 5.78 -6.33 9.59
N LEU A 20 6.99 -5.96 9.17
CA LEU A 20 8.12 -5.68 10.04
C LEU A 20 8.32 -4.18 10.26
N ALA A 21 8.79 -3.80 11.46
CA ALA A 21 9.09 -2.41 11.80
C ALA A 21 10.52 -1.99 11.39
N GLY A 22 11.43 -2.95 11.21
CA GLY A 22 12.81 -2.72 10.75
C GLY A 22 13.09 -3.43 9.43
N GLY A 23 14.36 -3.53 9.05
CA GLY A 23 14.82 -4.19 7.83
C GLY A 23 14.42 -5.68 7.79
N ILE A 24 14.25 -6.22 6.58
CA ILE A 24 13.86 -7.61 6.33
C ILE A 24 14.90 -8.65 6.82
N ASP A 25 16.10 -8.20 7.14
CA ASP A 25 17.24 -8.96 7.64
C ASP A 25 17.42 -8.85 9.17
N ILE A 26 16.63 -8.00 9.85
CA ILE A 26 16.73 -7.77 11.30
C ILE A 26 15.54 -8.40 12.04
N VAL A 27 15.81 -9.50 12.74
CA VAL A 27 14.78 -10.24 13.49
C VAL A 27 14.46 -9.57 14.82
N TYR A 28 13.22 -9.05 14.92
CA TYR A 28 12.69 -8.50 16.17
C TYR A 28 11.23 -8.92 16.42
N PRO A 29 10.85 -9.23 17.67
CA PRO A 29 11.75 -9.38 18.82
C PRO A 29 12.54 -10.70 18.71
N GLN A 30 13.76 -10.75 19.24
CA GLN A 30 14.66 -11.91 19.08
C GLN A 30 14.04 -13.25 19.53
N GLN A 31 13.13 -13.22 20.51
CA GLN A 31 12.47 -14.45 20.99
C GLN A 31 11.55 -15.07 19.93
N ASN A 32 11.07 -14.29 18.96
CA ASN A 32 10.26 -14.76 17.85
C ASN A 32 11.10 -15.31 16.68
N ARG A 33 12.43 -15.48 16.81
CA ARG A 33 13.29 -15.90 15.68
C ARG A 33 12.83 -17.19 14.99
N LYS A 34 12.44 -18.22 15.75
CA LYS A 34 11.93 -19.46 15.15
C LYS A 34 10.66 -19.22 14.34
N LEU A 35 9.74 -18.43 14.87
CA LEU A 35 8.49 -18.08 14.19
C LEU A 35 8.75 -17.22 12.94
N TYR A 36 9.69 -16.27 13.02
CA TYR A 36 10.09 -15.44 11.89
C TYR A 36 10.53 -16.29 10.68
N HIS A 37 11.43 -17.23 10.90
CA HIS A 37 11.88 -18.13 9.83
C HIS A 37 10.76 -19.04 9.32
N ALA A 38 9.91 -19.55 10.21
CA ALA A 38 8.76 -20.36 9.79
C ALA A 38 7.78 -19.58 8.89
N ILE A 39 7.53 -18.30 9.20
CA ILE A 39 6.73 -17.41 8.35
C ILE A 39 7.46 -17.12 7.03
N ALA A 40 8.78 -16.90 7.06
CA ALA A 40 9.58 -16.69 5.85
C ALA A 40 9.51 -17.88 4.87
N GLU A 41 9.43 -19.10 5.41
CA GLU A 41 9.37 -20.33 4.62
C GLU A 41 7.97 -20.63 4.05
N ARG A 42 6.91 -20.30 4.79
CA ARG A 42 5.53 -20.77 4.49
C ARG A 42 4.51 -19.67 4.26
N GLY A 43 4.90 -18.42 4.47
CA GLY A 43 4.04 -17.25 4.41
C GLY A 43 4.76 -16.11 3.73
N VAL A 44 4.60 -14.90 4.26
CA VAL A 44 5.26 -13.71 3.70
C VAL A 44 5.74 -12.78 4.80
N LEU A 45 6.92 -12.20 4.59
CA LEU A 45 7.46 -11.12 5.40
C LEU A 45 7.49 -9.86 4.55
N VAL A 46 6.96 -8.76 5.09
CA VAL A 46 6.87 -7.48 4.40
C VAL A 46 7.57 -6.41 5.23
N SER A 47 8.47 -5.63 4.62
CA SER A 47 9.06 -4.46 5.26
C SER A 47 9.10 -3.29 4.29
N GLU A 48 8.82 -2.09 4.79
CA GLU A 48 9.06 -0.82 4.07
C GLU A 48 10.43 -0.20 4.38
N MET A 49 11.25 -0.86 5.20
CA MET A 49 12.51 -0.32 5.68
C MET A 49 13.70 -0.94 4.93
N PRO A 50 14.77 -0.17 4.65
CA PRO A 50 15.98 -0.71 4.04
C PRO A 50 16.59 -1.86 4.86
N PRO A 51 17.26 -2.83 4.22
CA PRO A 51 18.09 -3.81 4.93
C PRO A 51 19.08 -3.16 5.90
N GLY A 52 19.33 -3.79 7.04
CA GLY A 52 20.17 -3.30 8.13
C GLY A 52 19.46 -2.31 9.06
N THR A 53 18.20 -1.94 8.80
CA THR A 53 17.48 -1.00 9.66
C THR A 53 17.04 -1.65 10.97
N GLU A 54 17.65 -1.23 12.08
CA GLU A 54 17.23 -1.65 13.42
C GLU A 54 15.83 -1.09 13.80
N PRO A 55 14.93 -1.93 14.37
CA PRO A 55 13.61 -1.51 14.84
C PRO A 55 13.67 -0.48 15.96
N GLN A 56 13.02 0.67 15.74
CA GLN A 56 12.90 1.77 16.70
C GLN A 56 11.45 1.96 17.11
N ALA A 57 11.21 2.45 18.35
CA ALA A 57 9.86 2.65 18.89
C ALA A 57 8.93 3.44 17.94
N ARG A 58 9.45 4.48 17.26
CA ARG A 58 8.70 5.29 16.29
C ARG A 58 8.28 4.55 15.01
N GLN A 59 8.96 3.46 14.66
CA GLN A 59 8.67 2.68 13.45
C GLN A 59 7.48 1.74 13.65
N PHE A 60 7.19 1.30 14.88
CA PHE A 60 6.06 0.40 15.14
C PHE A 60 4.70 1.03 14.80
N PRO A 61 4.38 2.27 15.24
CA PRO A 61 3.16 2.94 14.79
C PRO A 61 3.12 3.13 13.27
N ARG A 62 4.25 3.53 12.65
CA ARG A 62 4.32 3.73 11.20
C ARG A 62 4.01 2.45 10.43
N ARG A 63 4.56 1.31 10.88
CA ARG A 63 4.34 -0.03 10.32
C ARG A 63 2.88 -0.45 10.37
N ASN A 64 2.14 -0.09 11.43
CA ASN A 64 0.77 -0.57 11.64
C ASN A 64 -0.20 -0.16 10.51
N ARG A 65 0.05 0.96 9.82
CA ARG A 65 -0.75 1.38 8.64
C ARG A 65 -0.72 0.36 7.50
N LEU A 66 0.36 -0.42 7.39
CA LEU A 66 0.52 -1.44 6.36
C LEU A 66 -0.24 -2.71 6.75
N ILE A 67 -0.28 -3.05 8.04
CA ILE A 67 -1.06 -4.19 8.55
C ILE A 67 -2.53 -4.00 8.20
N SER A 68 -3.11 -2.85 8.57
CA SER A 68 -4.50 -2.55 8.25
C SER A 68 -4.71 -2.39 6.74
N GLY A 69 -3.77 -1.74 6.04
CA GLY A 69 -3.90 -1.47 4.61
C GLY A 69 -3.93 -2.73 3.74
N LEU A 70 -3.17 -3.75 4.12
CA LEU A 70 -3.12 -5.06 3.46
C LEU A 70 -4.28 -5.99 3.87
N SER A 71 -5.06 -5.63 4.89
CA SER A 71 -6.15 -6.46 5.41
C SER A 71 -7.49 -6.05 4.82
N ALA A 72 -8.43 -7.00 4.70
CA ALA A 72 -9.84 -6.70 4.37
C ALA A 72 -10.58 -6.08 5.57
N GLY A 73 -10.20 -6.48 6.79
CA GLY A 73 -10.65 -5.94 8.06
C GLY A 73 -9.66 -6.26 9.17
N VAL A 74 -9.78 -5.62 10.32
CA VAL A 74 -8.87 -5.79 11.45
C VAL A 74 -9.64 -6.25 12.68
N VAL A 75 -9.17 -7.32 13.32
CA VAL A 75 -9.76 -7.84 14.57
C VAL A 75 -8.89 -7.41 15.76
N ILE A 76 -9.49 -6.71 16.72
CA ILE A 76 -8.86 -6.29 17.97
C ILE A 76 -9.30 -7.26 19.08
N ILE A 77 -8.37 -8.12 19.50
CA ILE A 77 -8.63 -9.14 20.54
C ILE A 77 -8.58 -8.52 21.95
N GLU A 78 -7.52 -7.76 22.25
CA GLU A 78 -7.36 -7.05 23.52
C GLU A 78 -6.68 -5.70 23.27
N ALA A 79 -7.17 -4.64 23.92
CA ALA A 79 -6.57 -3.32 23.86
C ALA A 79 -6.89 -2.47 25.10
N ALA A 80 -5.86 -2.18 25.90
CA ALA A 80 -5.93 -1.14 26.92
C ALA A 80 -5.98 0.27 26.28
N LEU A 81 -6.38 1.30 27.04
CA LEU A 81 -6.56 2.68 26.56
C LEU A 81 -5.34 3.31 25.87
N ARG A 82 -4.12 2.83 26.16
CA ARG A 82 -2.87 3.30 25.54
C ARG A 82 -2.18 2.20 24.71
N SER A 83 -2.94 1.21 24.26
CA SER A 83 -2.41 0.11 23.45
C SER A 83 -2.05 0.57 22.04
N GLY A 84 -0.93 0.07 21.51
CA GLY A 84 -0.56 0.26 20.11
C GLY A 84 -1.58 -0.33 19.13
N SER A 85 -2.37 -1.33 19.54
CA SER A 85 -3.45 -1.91 18.72
C SER A 85 -4.54 -0.90 18.38
N LEU A 86 -4.76 0.11 19.24
CA LEU A 86 -5.73 1.19 18.96
C LEU A 86 -5.27 2.07 17.79
N ILE A 87 -3.95 2.19 17.59
CA ILE A 87 -3.39 2.90 16.44
C ILE A 87 -3.72 2.13 15.15
N THR A 88 -3.60 0.80 15.17
CA THR A 88 -3.98 -0.05 14.03
C THR A 88 -5.47 0.06 13.72
N ALA A 89 -6.33 0.04 14.74
CA ALA A 89 -7.77 0.22 14.57
C ALA A 89 -8.11 1.59 13.95
N ARG A 90 -7.42 2.66 14.37
CA ARG A 90 -7.58 3.98 13.77
C ARG A 90 -7.18 3.99 12.29
N PHE A 91 -6.01 3.44 11.95
CA PHE A 91 -5.58 3.36 10.54
C PHE A 91 -6.54 2.53 9.69
N ALA A 92 -7.08 1.44 10.24
CA ALA A 92 -8.10 0.64 9.56
C ALA A 92 -9.34 1.48 9.22
N ALA A 93 -9.88 2.21 10.21
CA ALA A 93 -11.02 3.09 9.99
C ALA A 93 -10.72 4.20 8.96
N GLU A 94 -9.56 4.86 9.05
CA GLU A 94 -9.10 5.87 8.09
C GLU A 94 -8.97 5.32 6.66
N GLN A 95 -8.66 4.03 6.51
CA GLN A 95 -8.51 3.33 5.24
C GLN A 95 -9.81 2.68 4.74
N GLY A 96 -10.94 2.89 5.44
CA GLY A 96 -12.21 2.26 5.10
C GLY A 96 -12.21 0.74 5.28
N ARG A 97 -11.40 0.21 6.21
CA ARG A 97 -11.39 -1.20 6.59
C ARG A 97 -12.30 -1.42 7.77
N GLU A 98 -13.02 -2.55 7.76
CA GLU A 98 -13.88 -2.94 8.86
C GLU A 98 -13.05 -3.20 10.13
N VAL A 99 -13.51 -2.70 11.27
CA VAL A 99 -12.86 -2.89 12.57
C VAL A 99 -13.75 -3.76 13.42
N PHE A 100 -13.28 -4.97 13.70
CA PHE A 100 -13.92 -5.94 14.59
C PHE A 100 -13.27 -5.92 15.95
N VAL A 101 -14.05 -6.10 17.01
CA VAL A 101 -13.55 -6.07 18.38
C VAL A 101 -14.17 -7.18 19.19
N VAL A 102 -13.32 -7.94 19.89
CA VAL A 102 -13.77 -8.90 20.89
C VAL A 102 -14.14 -8.13 22.16
N PRO A 103 -15.39 -8.24 22.66
CA PRO A 103 -15.79 -7.53 23.86
C PRO A 103 -15.12 -8.15 25.09
N GLY A 104 -15.00 -7.37 26.16
CA GLY A 104 -14.55 -7.89 27.44
C GLY A 104 -15.14 -7.14 28.62
N SER A 105 -14.87 -7.65 29.82
CA SER A 105 -15.43 -7.09 31.05
C SER A 105 -15.10 -5.59 31.21
N PRO A 106 -16.06 -4.73 31.61
CA PRO A 106 -15.78 -3.33 31.93
C PRO A 106 -14.74 -3.15 33.05
N LEU A 107 -14.56 -4.17 33.89
CA LEU A 107 -13.58 -4.21 34.97
C LEU A 107 -12.18 -4.59 34.49
N ASP A 108 -12.04 -5.23 33.33
CA ASP A 108 -10.73 -5.60 32.78
C ASP A 108 -10.07 -4.40 32.09
N PRO A 109 -8.92 -3.89 32.59
CA PRO A 109 -8.21 -2.79 31.95
C PRO A 109 -7.74 -3.10 30.52
N ARG A 110 -7.54 -4.38 30.17
CA ARG A 110 -7.16 -4.83 28.81
C ARG A 110 -8.32 -4.72 27.81
N SER A 111 -9.55 -4.61 28.29
CA SER A 111 -10.74 -4.52 27.43
C SER A 111 -11.24 -3.08 27.25
N ARG A 112 -10.77 -2.13 28.07
CA ARG A 112 -11.28 -0.74 28.06
C ARG A 112 -11.14 -0.02 26.71
N GLY A 113 -10.01 -0.19 26.03
CA GLY A 113 -9.78 0.41 24.72
C GLY A 113 -10.65 -0.24 23.64
N GLY A 114 -10.70 -1.58 23.62
CA GLY A 114 -11.58 -2.34 22.72
C GLY A 114 -13.05 -1.96 22.89
N ASN A 115 -13.58 -2.00 24.12
CA ASN A 115 -14.94 -1.58 24.41
C ASN A 115 -15.20 -0.10 24.03
N GLY A 116 -14.17 0.75 24.08
CA GLY A 116 -14.23 2.12 23.57
C GLY A 116 -14.43 2.18 22.06
N LEU A 117 -13.74 1.34 21.28
CA LEU A 117 -13.92 1.22 19.84
C LEU A 117 -15.33 0.75 19.48
N ILE A 118 -15.88 -0.21 20.23
CA ILE A 118 -17.27 -0.68 20.03
C ILE A 118 -18.26 0.48 20.18
N ARG A 119 -18.09 1.33 21.21
CA ARG A 119 -18.91 2.55 21.40
C ARG A 119 -18.74 3.57 20.28
N GLN A 120 -17.62 3.53 19.55
CA GLN A 120 -17.31 4.42 18.43
C GLN A 120 -17.78 3.83 17.09
N GLY A 121 -18.46 2.68 17.09
CA GLY A 121 -19.03 2.06 15.90
C GLY A 121 -18.23 0.89 15.34
N ALA A 122 -17.20 0.40 16.03
CA ALA A 122 -16.55 -0.86 15.65
C ALA A 122 -17.51 -2.04 15.88
N THR A 123 -17.44 -3.03 15.00
CA THR A 123 -18.31 -4.21 15.02
C THR A 123 -17.88 -5.16 16.15
N LEU A 124 -18.79 -5.45 17.08
CA LEU A 124 -18.57 -6.44 18.12
C LEU A 124 -18.59 -7.84 17.51
N VAL A 125 -17.59 -8.67 17.84
CA VAL A 125 -17.52 -10.08 17.41
C VAL A 125 -17.16 -10.99 18.58
N GLU A 126 -17.72 -12.20 18.58
CA GLU A 126 -17.42 -13.25 19.56
C GLU A 126 -16.79 -14.48 18.89
N THR A 127 -17.03 -14.65 17.60
CA THR A 127 -16.60 -15.81 16.82
C THR A 127 -15.93 -15.41 15.49
N ALA A 128 -15.25 -16.37 14.86
CA ALA A 128 -14.75 -16.18 13.50
C ALA A 128 -15.88 -16.03 12.48
N ASP A 129 -17.05 -16.64 12.72
CA ASP A 129 -18.18 -16.55 11.81
C ASP A 129 -18.75 -15.12 11.76
N ASP A 130 -18.77 -14.41 12.90
CA ASP A 130 -19.18 -12.99 12.94
C ASP A 130 -18.26 -12.11 12.08
N VAL A 131 -16.95 -12.39 12.12
CA VAL A 131 -15.95 -11.69 11.28
C VAL A 131 -16.21 -12.00 9.80
N LEU A 132 -16.41 -13.27 9.47
CA LEU A 132 -16.69 -13.69 8.10
C LEU A 132 -17.99 -13.07 7.57
N GLU A 133 -19.02 -12.95 8.40
CA GLU A 133 -20.27 -12.29 8.06
C GLU A 133 -20.06 -10.80 7.76
N GLY A 134 -19.34 -10.08 8.62
CA GLY A 134 -19.01 -8.67 8.38
C GLY A 134 -18.20 -8.44 7.10
N LEU A 135 -17.38 -9.42 6.70
CA LEU A 135 -16.58 -9.35 5.47
C LEU A 135 -17.36 -9.72 4.20
N ARG A 136 -18.59 -10.26 4.27
CA ARG A 136 -19.37 -10.68 3.08
C ARG A 136 -19.61 -9.55 2.08
N HIS A 137 -19.73 -8.31 2.58
CA HIS A 137 -20.00 -7.13 1.76
C HIS A 137 -18.75 -6.33 1.41
N VAL A 138 -17.59 -6.68 2.00
CA VAL A 138 -16.32 -6.09 1.58
C VAL A 138 -16.06 -6.64 0.19
N GLY A 139 -16.27 -5.78 -0.81
CA GLY A 139 -16.11 -6.12 -2.21
C GLY A 139 -14.81 -6.89 -2.37
N GLN A 140 -14.93 -8.18 -2.68
CA GLN A 140 -13.81 -9.02 -3.03
C GLN A 140 -13.32 -8.53 -4.39
N ALA A 141 -12.65 -7.38 -4.41
CA ALA A 141 -11.76 -7.06 -5.49
C ALA A 141 -10.84 -8.29 -5.57
N PRO A 142 -10.81 -9.01 -6.70
CA PRO A 142 -9.96 -10.17 -6.82
C PRO A 142 -8.56 -9.74 -6.39
N LEU A 143 -8.01 -10.40 -5.37
CA LEU A 143 -6.57 -10.35 -5.08
C LEU A 143 -5.86 -11.18 -6.17
N ALA A 144 -6.15 -10.86 -7.42
CA ALA A 144 -5.42 -11.33 -8.56
C ALA A 144 -4.41 -10.24 -8.89
N GLU A 145 -3.16 -10.63 -9.09
CA GLU A 145 -2.26 -9.79 -9.86
C GLU A 145 -2.99 -9.47 -11.17
N PRO A 146 -3.15 -8.18 -11.55
CA PRO A 146 -3.70 -7.85 -12.84
C PRO A 146 -2.88 -8.63 -13.87
N GLN A 147 -3.51 -9.58 -14.58
CA GLN A 147 -2.78 -10.33 -15.60
C GLN A 147 -2.22 -9.40 -16.69
N ASP A 148 -2.80 -8.19 -16.77
CA ASP A 148 -2.36 -7.07 -17.58
C ASP A 148 -1.67 -5.97 -16.76
N THR A 149 -0.88 -6.30 -15.73
CA THR A 149 0.12 -5.33 -15.26
C THR A 149 1.25 -5.38 -16.28
N PRO A 150 1.40 -4.38 -17.19
CA PRO A 150 2.59 -4.33 -18.03
C PRO A 150 3.79 -4.36 -17.09
N PRO A 151 4.83 -5.17 -17.37
CA PRO A 151 5.95 -5.33 -16.46
C PRO A 151 6.48 -3.96 -16.04
N MET A 152 6.81 -3.79 -14.76
CA MET A 152 7.31 -2.52 -14.18
C MET A 152 8.48 -1.93 -14.97
N HIS A 153 9.18 -2.77 -15.72
CA HIS A 153 9.93 -2.40 -16.90
C HIS A 153 9.38 -3.18 -18.09
N PRO A 154 8.63 -2.56 -19.04
CA PRO A 154 8.51 -3.17 -20.35
C PRO A 154 9.93 -3.49 -20.83
N PRO A 155 10.21 -4.70 -21.37
CA PRO A 155 11.47 -4.91 -22.07
C PRO A 155 11.61 -3.72 -23.00
N ALA A 156 12.74 -3.00 -22.95
CA ALA A 156 12.93 -1.74 -23.66
C ALA A 156 12.43 -1.94 -25.09
N ARG A 157 11.18 -1.54 -25.32
CA ARG A 157 10.53 -1.73 -26.61
C ARG A 157 11.26 -0.68 -27.38
N GLN A 158 12.20 -1.11 -28.24
CA GLN A 158 12.91 -0.20 -29.13
C GLN A 158 11.84 0.72 -29.66
N LEU A 159 11.94 2.00 -29.29
CA LEU A 159 11.01 3.02 -29.75
C LEU A 159 11.14 2.96 -31.26
N ASP A 160 10.16 2.35 -31.91
CA ASP A 160 10.09 2.27 -33.35
C ASP A 160 10.09 3.72 -33.82
N ALA A 161 11.11 4.12 -34.58
CA ALA A 161 11.23 5.49 -35.08
C ALA A 161 9.96 5.90 -35.85
N SER A 162 9.28 4.93 -36.48
CA SER A 162 8.01 5.17 -37.16
C SER A 162 6.84 5.46 -36.21
N ALA A 163 6.92 5.07 -34.93
CA ALA A 163 5.91 5.40 -33.93
C ALA A 163 6.03 6.87 -33.48
N LEU A 164 7.24 7.43 -33.41
CA LEU A 164 7.43 8.85 -33.09
C LEU A 164 6.76 9.73 -34.16
N ASP A 165 7.01 9.43 -35.43
CA ASP A 165 6.46 10.23 -36.53
C ASP A 165 4.94 10.11 -36.65
N ARG A 166 4.38 8.91 -36.38
CA ARG A 166 2.93 8.69 -36.39
C ARG A 166 2.20 9.46 -35.29
N GLU A 167 2.78 9.52 -34.09
CA GLU A 167 2.10 10.10 -32.92
C GLU A 167 2.46 11.58 -32.65
N ARG A 168 3.52 12.10 -33.27
CA ARG A 168 3.94 13.52 -33.19
C ARG A 168 2.78 14.52 -33.42
N PRO A 169 1.88 14.35 -34.41
CA PRO A 169 0.79 15.29 -34.64
C PRO A 169 -0.20 15.36 -33.47
N ARG A 170 -0.42 14.26 -32.73
CA ARG A 170 -1.34 14.22 -31.59
C ARG A 170 -0.79 15.00 -30.39
N ILE A 171 0.53 14.93 -30.15
CA ILE A 171 1.17 15.72 -29.10
C ILE A 171 1.17 17.20 -29.49
N LEU A 172 1.51 17.53 -30.74
CA LEU A 172 1.50 18.91 -31.22
C LEU A 172 0.11 19.56 -31.13
N ALA A 173 -0.97 18.79 -31.36
CA ALA A 173 -2.33 19.28 -31.24
C ALA A 173 -2.73 19.70 -29.81
N LEU A 174 -2.03 19.20 -28.79
CA LEU A 174 -2.26 19.51 -27.38
C LEU A 174 -1.28 20.55 -26.82
N LEU A 175 -0.26 20.92 -27.59
CA LEU A 175 0.70 21.94 -27.19
C LEU A 175 0.27 23.31 -27.73
N SER A 176 0.55 24.35 -26.95
CA SER A 176 0.35 25.74 -27.33
C SER A 176 1.44 26.60 -26.68
N PRO A 177 1.47 27.92 -26.94
CA PRO A 177 2.33 28.83 -26.18
C PRO A 177 2.01 28.89 -24.68
N THR A 178 0.89 28.32 -24.24
CA THR A 178 0.53 28.21 -22.81
C THR A 178 1.13 26.93 -22.21
N PRO A 179 1.87 27.01 -21.08
CA PRO A 179 2.47 25.84 -20.45
C PRO A 179 1.44 24.78 -20.04
N VAL A 180 1.64 23.52 -20.47
CA VAL A 180 0.82 22.36 -20.13
C VAL A 180 1.64 21.33 -19.37
N ALA A 181 1.04 20.62 -18.40
CA ALA A 181 1.72 19.56 -17.66
C ALA A 181 1.97 18.35 -18.57
N VAL A 182 3.17 17.76 -18.48
CA VAL A 182 3.50 16.55 -19.25
C VAL A 182 2.55 15.39 -18.90
N ASP A 183 2.16 15.27 -17.64
CA ASP A 183 1.19 14.25 -17.20
C ASP A 183 -0.18 14.39 -17.87
N LEU A 184 -0.58 15.62 -18.21
CA LEU A 184 -1.81 15.86 -18.97
C LEU A 184 -1.67 15.36 -20.40
N LEU A 185 -0.53 15.61 -21.06
CA LEU A 185 -0.25 15.08 -22.40
C LEU A 185 -0.29 13.55 -22.42
N ILE A 186 0.29 12.89 -21.41
CA ILE A 186 0.26 11.43 -21.27
C ILE A 186 -1.18 10.94 -21.14
N ARG A 187 -1.96 11.58 -20.26
CA ARG A 187 -3.35 11.19 -19.98
C ARG A 187 -4.27 11.38 -21.20
N GLU A 188 -4.22 12.54 -21.86
CA GLU A 188 -5.13 12.87 -22.96
C GLU A 188 -4.78 12.10 -24.25
N THR A 189 -3.51 11.78 -24.47
CA THR A 189 -3.09 10.99 -25.64
C THR A 189 -3.20 9.48 -25.43
N GLY A 190 -3.18 9.01 -24.18
CA GLY A 190 -3.09 7.59 -23.83
C GLY A 190 -1.78 6.94 -24.27
N LEU A 191 -0.78 7.72 -24.66
CA LEU A 191 0.50 7.21 -25.16
C LEU A 191 1.43 6.81 -24.01
N PRO A 192 2.34 5.84 -24.24
CA PRO A 192 3.36 5.50 -23.26
C PRO A 192 4.24 6.70 -22.91
N THR A 193 4.55 6.88 -21.62
CA THR A 193 5.41 7.97 -21.11
C THR A 193 6.71 8.12 -21.90
N ALA A 194 7.37 7.00 -22.21
CA ALA A 194 8.62 7.01 -22.98
C ALA A 194 8.47 7.64 -24.37
N LEU A 195 7.34 7.41 -25.06
CA LEU A 195 7.09 7.96 -26.38
C LEU A 195 6.80 9.47 -26.31
N VAL A 196 6.00 9.89 -25.32
CA VAL A 196 5.74 11.32 -25.06
C VAL A 196 7.04 12.04 -24.72
N SER A 197 7.86 11.50 -23.83
CA SER A 197 9.17 12.08 -23.49
C SER A 197 10.11 12.18 -24.69
N ALA A 198 10.14 11.17 -25.57
CA ALA A 198 10.96 11.19 -26.77
C ALA A 198 10.53 12.28 -27.77
N ILE A 199 9.24 12.42 -28.03
CA ILE A 199 8.72 13.46 -28.94
C ILE A 199 8.97 14.86 -28.37
N LEU A 200 8.74 15.06 -27.06
CA LEU A 200 9.02 16.35 -26.41
C LEU A 200 10.52 16.68 -26.44
N LEU A 201 11.39 15.68 -26.29
CA LEU A 201 12.84 15.85 -26.41
C LEU A 201 13.25 16.25 -27.84
N GLU A 202 12.67 15.66 -28.88
CA GLU A 202 12.94 16.08 -30.26
C GLU A 202 12.52 17.53 -30.53
N LEU A 203 11.36 17.95 -30.01
CA LEU A 203 10.90 19.33 -30.14
C LEU A 203 11.80 20.32 -29.39
N ASP A 204 12.30 19.92 -28.23
CA ASP A 204 13.24 20.69 -27.40
C ASP A 204 14.59 20.87 -28.13
N ILE A 205 15.16 19.78 -28.64
CA ILE A 205 16.39 19.80 -29.45
C ILE A 205 16.20 20.62 -30.73
N ALA A 206 15.02 20.58 -31.35
CA ALA A 206 14.69 21.39 -32.50
C ALA A 206 14.43 22.88 -32.17
N GLY A 207 14.51 23.28 -30.90
CA GLY A 207 14.28 24.65 -30.45
C GLY A 207 12.82 25.11 -30.59
N ARG A 208 11.87 24.17 -30.60
CA ARG A 208 10.43 24.42 -30.79
C ARG A 208 9.63 24.31 -29.50
N LEU A 209 10.26 23.93 -28.39
CA LEU A 209 9.62 23.67 -27.11
C LEU A 209 10.39 24.34 -25.98
N GLU A 210 9.66 24.90 -25.02
CA GLU A 210 10.19 25.49 -23.81
C GLU A 210 9.77 24.67 -22.58
N ARG A 211 10.70 24.45 -21.65
CA ARG A 211 10.45 23.74 -20.38
C ARG A 211 10.28 24.74 -19.24
N HIS A 212 9.24 24.51 -18.45
CA HIS A 212 8.87 25.33 -17.29
C HIS A 212 9.00 24.53 -15.99
N ALA A 213 8.99 25.22 -14.85
CA ALA A 213 8.96 24.59 -13.54
C ALA A 213 7.72 23.67 -13.37
N GLY A 214 7.88 22.60 -12.59
CA GLY A 214 6.78 21.68 -12.29
C GLY A 214 6.39 20.74 -13.44
N GLN A 215 7.36 20.32 -14.27
CA GLN A 215 7.14 19.38 -15.38
C GLN A 215 6.11 19.89 -16.40
N ARG A 216 6.17 21.18 -16.75
CA ARG A 216 5.32 21.81 -17.75
C ARG A 216 6.11 22.17 -19.00
N VAL A 217 5.44 22.14 -20.16
CA VAL A 217 6.03 22.42 -21.47
C VAL A 217 5.11 23.31 -22.31
N SER A 218 5.66 24.15 -23.17
CA SER A 218 4.91 24.95 -24.16
C SER A 218 5.64 24.96 -25.50
N LEU A 219 4.94 25.28 -26.58
CA LEU A 219 5.59 25.60 -27.85
C LEU A 219 6.22 26.99 -27.78
N ILE A 220 7.41 27.10 -28.35
CA ILE A 220 8.04 28.39 -28.63
C ILE A 220 7.34 28.97 -29.87
N ALA A 221 6.88 30.22 -29.76
CA ALA A 221 6.21 30.93 -30.85
C ALA A 221 7.19 31.35 -31.96
#